data_AF-A0AA97MET1-F1
#
_entry.id   AF-A0AA97MET1-F1
#
_cell.length_a   1.000
_cell.length_b   1.000
_cell.length_c   1.000
_cell.angle_alpha   90.00
_cell.angle_beta   90.00
_cell.angle_gamma   90.00
#
_symmetry.space_group_name_H-M   'P 1'
#
loop_
_entity.id
_entity.type
_entity.pdbx_description
1 polymer ?
#
loop_
_entity_poly.entity_id
_entity_poly.type
_entity_poly.pdbx_seq_one_letter_code
_entity_poly.pdbx_strand_id
1 'polypeptide(L)'
;LSLQQDVIAGFLYAILILVVFHPVVDLIDNFNLTYKYAPLIIITLEMTAVEKVEEQLAGLRIAKRSAPSEEPAYLLDMDTSTPAQPGSTRFVAVSCSNKSLRVYDREALRFLREYSGHPGVLSGVRFAHACDSVVFSACSEGTVKCWDVRSATQKPVQVFSGYPSNVFISFDVSCTDLIVCAGTEKVEKDTFLVFWDARGITDCASTTKEPLGVYSESHNDDITKICFHPIEPNLVVSGSTDGLVNVFDINKDNEDDALISTCNSDSSVSSLGWSGEDYKQVYCMTHDEGFCWWDMAQLDTEEPITLLHVLDVRESVCTENHGLHYLVGGLYHEKAGKLFLIGGTSTGNIHLISCGTDGLSLVGTLCGGHSATVRSFCWSPTDESLLTGGEDAQLLLWKPGAVERSLTKKASLKIASSVQKRVRVHNTSLKSRKK
;
A
#
# COMPACT_ATOMS: atom_id res chain seq x y z
N LEU A 1 -15.69 -40.96 27.29
CA LEU A 1 -14.35 -41.43 26.87
C LEU A 1 -13.63 -40.39 26.01
N SER A 2 -14.28 -39.73 25.04
CA SER A 2 -13.67 -38.61 24.26
C SER A 2 -13.34 -37.37 25.09
N LEU A 3 -14.26 -36.88 25.93
CA LEU A 3 -14.02 -35.70 26.77
C LEU A 3 -12.83 -35.85 27.73
N GLN A 4 -12.52 -37.08 28.14
CA GLN A 4 -11.42 -37.35 29.06
C GLN A 4 -10.07 -37.42 28.32
N GLN A 5 -10.08 -37.76 27.01
CA GLN A 5 -8.90 -37.72 26.16
C GLN A 5 -8.52 -36.29 25.77
N ASP A 6 -9.48 -35.41 25.51
CA ASP A 6 -9.22 -34.02 25.14
C ASP A 6 -8.65 -33.21 26.31
N VAL A 7 -9.12 -33.47 27.53
CA VAL A 7 -8.56 -32.85 28.75
C VAL A 7 -7.12 -33.31 29.00
N ILE A 8 -6.83 -34.60 28.76
CA ILE A 8 -5.47 -35.13 28.89
C ILE A 8 -4.55 -34.56 27.80
N ALA A 9 -5.05 -34.42 26.57
CA ALA A 9 -4.30 -33.82 25.46
C ALA A 9 -4.00 -32.33 25.72
N GLY A 10 -4.97 -31.57 26.22
CA GLY A 10 -4.78 -30.17 26.61
C GLY A 10 -3.77 -30.01 27.76
N PHE A 11 -3.81 -30.90 28.75
CA PHE A 11 -2.85 -30.90 29.86
C PHE A 11 -1.43 -31.25 29.39
N LEU A 12 -1.29 -32.20 28.47
CA LEU A 12 0.00 -32.55 27.87
C LEU A 12 0.56 -31.43 26.98
N TYR A 13 -0.30 -30.72 26.24
CA TYR A 13 0.10 -29.55 25.46
C TYR A 13 0.58 -28.39 26.35
N ALA A 14 -0.12 -28.13 27.46
CA ALA A 14 0.30 -27.13 28.43
C ALA A 14 1.66 -27.48 29.07
N ILE A 15 1.89 -28.76 29.40
CA ILE A 15 3.19 -29.24 29.89
C ILE A 15 4.26 -29.11 28.80
N LEU A 16 3.95 -29.39 27.53
CA LEU A 16 4.91 -29.25 26.44
C LEU A 16 5.29 -27.78 26.20
N ILE A 17 4.33 -26.87 26.21
CA ILE A 17 4.57 -25.42 26.12
C ILE A 17 5.43 -24.97 27.30
N LEU A 18 5.08 -25.38 28.53
CA LEU A 18 5.91 -25.09 29.70
C LEU A 18 7.31 -25.66 29.53
N VAL A 19 7.51 -26.95 29.22
CA VAL A 19 8.86 -27.53 29.12
C VAL A 19 9.69 -26.93 27.98
N VAL A 20 9.08 -26.51 26.88
CA VAL A 20 9.79 -25.93 25.73
C VAL A 20 10.13 -24.45 25.96
N PHE A 21 9.22 -23.67 26.57
CA PHE A 21 9.39 -22.23 26.76
C PHE A 21 9.95 -21.84 28.13
N HIS A 22 9.76 -22.66 29.18
CA HIS A 22 10.29 -22.43 30.53
C HIS A 22 11.82 -22.30 30.58
N PRO A 23 12.65 -23.03 29.79
CA PRO A 23 14.08 -22.79 29.78
C PRO A 23 14.47 -21.41 29.20
N VAL A 24 13.66 -20.88 28.28
CA VAL A 24 13.88 -19.56 27.66
C VAL A 24 13.37 -18.46 28.58
N VAL A 25 12.20 -18.64 29.19
CA VAL A 25 11.62 -17.73 30.18
C VAL A 25 12.49 -17.68 31.43
N ASP A 26 12.93 -18.83 31.98
CA ASP A 26 13.87 -18.88 33.09
C ASP A 26 15.22 -18.25 32.73
N LEU A 27 15.68 -18.34 31.48
CA LEU A 27 16.93 -17.73 31.07
C LEU A 27 16.80 -16.20 31.03
N ILE A 28 15.67 -15.68 30.54
CA ILE A 28 15.37 -14.24 30.49
C ILE A 28 15.10 -13.71 31.91
N ASP A 29 14.34 -14.43 32.73
CA ASP A 29 14.06 -14.08 34.11
C ASP A 29 15.32 -14.18 34.97
N ASN A 30 16.13 -15.24 34.82
CA ASN A 30 17.45 -15.28 35.45
C ASN A 30 18.34 -14.17 34.92
N PHE A 31 18.32 -13.82 33.64
CA PHE A 31 19.11 -12.70 33.13
C PHE A 31 18.68 -11.37 33.76
N ASN A 32 17.37 -11.11 33.83
CA ASN A 32 16.77 -9.92 34.45
C ASN A 32 17.00 -9.84 35.96
N LEU A 33 16.96 -10.97 36.67
CA LEU A 33 17.15 -11.07 38.13
C LEU A 33 18.63 -11.14 38.54
N THR A 34 19.51 -11.73 37.70
CA THR A 34 20.93 -11.96 38.02
C THR A 34 21.78 -10.74 37.65
N TYR A 35 21.45 -10.05 36.56
CA TYR A 35 22.22 -8.89 36.12
C TYR A 35 21.45 -7.61 36.45
N LYS A 36 21.94 -6.86 37.43
CA LYS A 36 21.37 -5.57 37.89
C LYS A 36 21.10 -4.56 36.75
N TYR A 37 21.78 -4.72 35.60
CA TYR A 37 21.66 -3.85 34.42
C TYR A 37 20.94 -4.52 33.24
N ALA A 38 20.40 -5.74 33.37
CA ALA A 38 19.72 -6.43 32.28
C ALA A 38 18.56 -5.63 31.66
N PRO A 39 17.65 -5.00 32.45
CA PRO A 39 16.63 -4.12 31.89
C PRO A 39 17.24 -2.94 31.11
N LEU A 40 18.35 -2.37 31.59
CA LEU A 40 19.06 -1.31 30.89
C LEU A 40 19.62 -1.81 29.56
N ILE A 41 20.24 -3.00 29.53
CA ILE A 41 20.82 -3.60 28.34
C ILE A 41 19.75 -3.90 27.29
N ILE A 42 18.59 -4.42 27.70
CA ILE A 42 17.46 -4.70 26.80
C ILE A 42 16.95 -3.39 26.17
N ILE A 43 16.69 -2.36 26.98
CA ILE A 43 16.29 -1.03 26.48
C ILE A 43 17.35 -0.48 25.52
N THR A 44 18.64 -0.60 25.86
CA THR A 44 19.71 -0.11 25.01
C THR A 44 19.74 -0.86 23.66
N LEU A 45 19.57 -2.18 23.67
CA LEU A 45 19.54 -3.00 22.45
C LEU A 45 18.35 -2.64 21.55
N GLU A 46 17.17 -2.45 22.14
CA GLU A 46 15.97 -2.08 21.40
C GLU A 46 16.07 -0.66 20.82
N MET A 47 16.57 0.30 21.61
CA MET A 47 16.88 1.65 21.12
C MET A 47 17.87 1.60 19.95
N THR A 48 18.93 0.78 20.03
CA THR A 48 19.88 0.64 18.91
C THR A 48 19.27 0.01 17.67
N ALA A 49 18.25 -0.84 17.81
CA ALA A 49 17.56 -1.43 16.67
C ALA A 49 16.70 -0.38 15.93
N VAL A 50 15.99 0.46 16.67
CA VAL A 50 15.19 1.57 16.12
C VAL A 50 16.08 2.59 15.41
N GLU A 51 17.15 3.05 16.07
CA GLU A 51 18.11 4.01 15.49
C GLU A 51 18.70 3.46 14.18
N LYS A 52 19.05 2.18 14.16
CA LYS A 52 19.58 1.52 12.96
C LYS A 52 18.58 1.51 11.80
N VAL A 53 17.30 1.27 12.07
CA VAL A 53 16.24 1.29 11.04
C VAL A 53 16.02 2.71 10.52
N GLU A 54 16.05 3.71 11.40
CA GLU A 54 15.96 5.12 11.01
C GLU A 54 17.15 5.56 10.15
N GLU A 55 18.37 5.20 10.54
CA GLU A 55 19.58 5.45 9.73
C GLU A 55 19.48 4.78 8.36
N GLN A 56 18.96 3.55 8.31
CA GLN A 56 18.79 2.81 7.07
C GLN A 56 17.76 3.46 6.14
N LEU A 57 16.61 3.87 6.68
CA LEU A 57 15.55 4.58 5.97
C LEU A 57 16.05 5.93 5.44
N ALA A 58 16.75 6.71 6.26
CA ALA A 58 17.38 7.98 5.86
C ALA A 58 18.50 7.77 4.81
N GLY A 59 19.15 6.61 4.86
CA GLY A 59 20.24 6.20 3.98
C GLY A 59 19.80 5.59 2.65
N LEU A 60 18.49 5.50 2.37
CA LEU A 60 17.99 4.98 1.10
C LEU A 60 18.48 5.82 -0.09
N ARG A 61 18.87 5.12 -1.16
CA ARG A 61 19.34 5.72 -2.42
C ARG A 61 18.68 5.01 -3.60
N ILE A 62 18.58 5.71 -4.72
CA ILE A 62 17.95 5.20 -5.93
C ILE A 62 18.79 4.05 -6.48
N ALA A 63 18.23 2.84 -6.44
CA ALA A 63 18.82 1.65 -7.03
C ALA A 63 18.43 1.51 -8.49
N LYS A 64 17.16 1.83 -8.82
CA LYS A 64 16.65 1.69 -10.18
C LYS A 64 15.48 2.62 -10.47
N ARG A 65 15.32 2.94 -11.76
CA ARG A 65 14.18 3.66 -12.31
C ARG A 65 13.53 2.83 -13.41
N SER A 66 12.21 2.87 -13.52
CA SER A 66 11.54 2.37 -14.71
C SER A 66 11.94 3.16 -15.94
N ALA A 67 11.88 2.53 -17.11
CA ALA A 67 12.05 3.26 -18.36
C ALA A 67 10.88 4.25 -18.55
N PRO A 68 11.12 5.42 -19.17
CA PRO A 68 10.04 6.32 -19.56
C PRO A 68 9.05 5.60 -20.48
N SER A 69 7.75 5.80 -20.25
CA SER A 69 6.70 5.34 -21.15
C SER A 69 6.58 6.27 -22.35
N GLU A 70 6.26 5.73 -23.53
CA GLU A 70 5.93 6.53 -24.72
C GLU A 70 4.63 7.33 -24.52
N GLU A 71 3.67 6.72 -23.81
CA GLU A 71 2.44 7.34 -23.35
C GLU A 71 2.49 7.44 -21.82
N PRO A 72 2.99 8.56 -21.26
CA PRO A 72 3.09 8.74 -19.83
C PRO A 72 1.70 8.81 -19.21
N ALA A 73 1.50 8.04 -18.15
CA ALA A 73 0.30 8.08 -17.34
C ALA A 73 0.73 8.15 -15.88
N TYR A 74 0.08 9.02 -15.10
CA TYR A 74 0.34 9.11 -13.66
C TYR A 74 0.08 7.76 -13.01
N LEU A 75 0.98 7.38 -12.11
CA LEU A 75 0.84 6.19 -11.27
C LEU A 75 0.08 6.62 -10.02
N LEU A 76 -1.09 6.03 -9.78
CA LEU A 76 -2.03 6.50 -8.75
C LEU A 76 -1.99 5.62 -7.50
N ASP A 77 -1.96 4.30 -7.69
CA ASP A 77 -1.82 3.32 -6.62
C ASP A 77 -0.93 2.16 -7.11
N MET A 78 -0.28 1.48 -6.18
CA MET A 78 0.53 0.31 -6.50
C MET A 78 0.49 -0.72 -5.39
N ASP A 79 0.78 -1.96 -5.78
CA ASP A 79 1.05 -3.03 -4.85
C ASP A 79 2.11 -3.98 -5.41
N THR A 80 2.72 -4.78 -4.54
CA THR A 80 3.76 -5.74 -4.91
C THR A 80 3.42 -7.14 -4.47
N SER A 81 3.65 -8.11 -5.35
CA SER A 81 3.42 -9.52 -5.03
C SER A 81 4.35 -9.98 -3.92
N THR A 82 3.81 -10.67 -2.92
CA THR A 82 4.60 -11.43 -1.96
C THR A 82 5.09 -12.73 -2.64
N PRO A 83 6.39 -13.04 -2.59
CA PRO A 83 6.90 -14.24 -3.26
C PRO A 83 6.42 -15.50 -2.53
N ALA A 84 5.62 -16.33 -3.20
CA ALA A 84 5.15 -17.60 -2.63
C ALA A 84 6.28 -18.64 -2.46
N GLN A 85 7.35 -18.51 -3.25
CA GLN A 85 8.52 -19.40 -3.21
C GLN A 85 9.83 -18.61 -3.45
N PRO A 86 10.96 -19.04 -2.87
CA PRO A 86 12.27 -18.47 -3.15
C PRO A 86 12.59 -18.55 -4.65
N GLY A 87 12.85 -17.41 -5.29
CA GLY A 87 13.14 -17.32 -6.73
C GLY A 87 11.93 -17.14 -7.65
N SER A 88 10.71 -17.01 -7.11
CA SER A 88 9.56 -16.62 -7.93
C SER A 88 9.73 -15.20 -8.49
N THR A 89 9.16 -14.97 -9.67
CA THR A 89 9.16 -13.64 -10.30
C THR A 89 8.33 -12.70 -9.45
N ARG A 90 8.92 -11.57 -9.07
CA ARG A 90 8.23 -10.57 -8.26
C ARG A 90 7.62 -9.52 -9.16
N PHE A 91 6.32 -9.29 -9.01
CA PHE A 91 5.57 -8.33 -9.80
C PHE A 91 5.28 -7.07 -9.00
N VAL A 92 5.15 -5.96 -9.71
CA VAL A 92 4.55 -4.71 -9.25
C VAL A 92 3.36 -4.46 -10.15
N ALA A 93 2.21 -4.18 -9.57
CA ALA A 93 1.01 -3.79 -10.28
C ALA A 93 0.69 -2.34 -9.93
N VAL A 94 0.29 -1.57 -10.94
CA VAL A 94 0.12 -0.12 -10.81
C VAL A 94 -1.16 0.30 -11.50
N SER A 95 -2.02 1.00 -10.78
CA SER A 95 -3.18 1.67 -11.35
C SER A 95 -2.74 3.01 -11.97
N CYS A 96 -3.19 3.27 -13.18
CA CYS A 96 -2.76 4.44 -13.95
C CYS A 96 -3.94 5.38 -14.24
N SER A 97 -3.66 6.68 -14.33
CA SER A 97 -4.64 7.73 -14.68
C SER A 97 -5.34 7.53 -16.03
N ASN A 98 -4.75 6.75 -16.94
CA ASN A 98 -5.37 6.37 -18.21
C ASN A 98 -6.30 5.14 -18.11
N LYS A 99 -6.77 4.80 -16.90
CA LYS A 99 -7.67 3.66 -16.62
C LYS A 99 -7.05 2.28 -16.92
N SER A 100 -5.73 2.20 -16.99
CA SER A 100 -5.02 0.95 -17.22
C SER A 100 -4.41 0.40 -15.94
N LEU A 101 -4.35 -0.93 -15.87
CA LEU A 101 -3.56 -1.65 -14.87
C LEU A 101 -2.26 -2.09 -15.54
N ARG A 102 -1.12 -1.57 -15.08
CA ARG A 102 0.20 -1.91 -15.63
C ARG A 102 0.96 -2.82 -14.67
N VAL A 103 1.63 -3.83 -15.22
CA VAL A 103 2.43 -4.80 -14.46
C VAL A 103 3.89 -4.69 -14.88
N TYR A 104 4.77 -4.65 -13.88
CA TYR A 104 6.21 -4.54 -14.02
C TYR A 104 6.92 -5.68 -13.30
N ASP A 105 8.13 -5.99 -13.75
CA ASP A 105 9.09 -6.78 -12.98
C ASP A 105 9.63 -5.92 -11.82
N ARG A 106 9.56 -6.42 -10.58
CA ARG A 106 9.91 -5.62 -9.40
C ARG A 106 11.40 -5.31 -9.29
N GLU A 107 12.28 -6.23 -9.68
CA GLU A 107 13.72 -6.02 -9.56
C GLU A 107 14.26 -5.12 -10.67
N ALA A 108 13.74 -5.31 -11.88
CA ALA A 108 14.18 -4.61 -13.05
C ALA A 108 13.40 -3.34 -13.35
N LEU A 109 12.23 -3.14 -12.73
CA LEU A 109 11.23 -2.12 -13.07
C LEU A 109 10.96 -2.08 -14.58
N ARG A 110 11.01 -3.27 -15.21
CA ARG A 110 10.74 -3.43 -16.64
C ARG A 110 9.25 -3.64 -16.80
N PHE A 111 8.64 -2.83 -17.66
CA PHE A 111 7.25 -3.03 -18.07
C PHE A 111 7.07 -4.43 -18.66
N LEU A 112 6.06 -5.16 -18.18
CA LEU A 112 5.72 -6.50 -18.63
C LEU A 112 4.41 -6.50 -19.41
N ARG A 113 3.39 -5.81 -18.90
CA ARG A 113 2.03 -5.89 -19.45
C ARG A 113 1.16 -4.71 -19.06
N GLU A 114 0.13 -4.47 -19.86
CA GLU A 114 -0.96 -3.57 -19.56
C GLU A 114 -2.31 -4.29 -19.75
N TYR A 115 -3.23 -4.07 -18.82
CA TYR A 115 -4.63 -4.44 -18.91
C TYR A 115 -5.46 -3.18 -19.11
N SER A 116 -5.85 -2.93 -20.35
CA SER A 116 -6.57 -1.73 -20.77
C SER A 116 -8.07 -2.03 -20.97
N GLY A 117 -8.88 -0.99 -21.12
CA GLY A 117 -10.32 -1.14 -21.39
C GLY A 117 -11.19 -1.26 -20.14
N HIS A 118 -10.70 -0.83 -18.97
CA HIS A 118 -11.58 -0.55 -17.84
C HIS A 118 -12.53 0.59 -18.21
N PRO A 119 -13.83 0.45 -17.93
CA PRO A 119 -14.82 1.48 -18.31
C PRO A 119 -14.63 2.77 -17.49
N GLY A 120 -14.17 2.65 -16.24
CA GLY A 120 -13.95 3.74 -15.29
C GLY A 120 -12.51 3.89 -14.81
N VAL A 121 -12.30 4.85 -13.91
CA VAL A 121 -11.01 5.06 -13.23
C VAL A 121 -10.79 3.91 -12.24
N LEU A 122 -9.54 3.51 -12.08
CA LEU A 122 -9.17 2.50 -11.09
C LEU A 122 -8.98 3.16 -9.72
N SER A 123 -9.65 2.64 -8.70
CA SER A 123 -9.58 3.14 -7.32
C SER A 123 -8.47 2.47 -6.49
N GLY A 124 -7.87 1.39 -6.99
CA GLY A 124 -6.68 0.80 -6.40
C GLY A 124 -6.23 -0.47 -7.11
N VAL A 125 -5.20 -1.12 -6.55
CA VAL A 125 -4.70 -2.41 -7.01
C VAL A 125 -4.13 -3.23 -5.85
N ARG A 126 -4.47 -4.53 -5.74
CA ARG A 126 -3.98 -5.41 -4.66
C ARG A 126 -3.61 -6.78 -5.20
N PHE A 127 -2.42 -7.28 -4.91
CA PHE A 127 -2.08 -8.67 -5.17
C PHE A 127 -2.81 -9.59 -4.19
N ALA A 128 -3.09 -10.81 -4.64
CA ALA A 128 -3.47 -11.89 -3.74
C ALA A 128 -2.27 -12.26 -2.85
N HIS A 129 -2.53 -12.49 -1.57
CA HIS A 129 -1.53 -12.85 -0.57
C HIS A 129 -0.99 -14.29 -0.78
N ALA A 130 -1.85 -15.21 -1.22
CA ALA A 130 -1.55 -16.62 -1.42
C ALA A 130 -0.99 -16.92 -2.82
N CYS A 131 -1.18 -16.03 -3.80
CA CYS A 131 -0.76 -16.24 -5.18
C CYS A 131 -0.16 -14.98 -5.81
N ASP A 132 1.16 -14.99 -6.01
CA ASP A 132 1.95 -13.87 -6.55
C ASP A 132 1.54 -13.41 -7.97
N SER A 133 0.81 -14.25 -8.69
CA SER A 133 0.38 -13.99 -10.06
C SER A 133 -1.05 -13.46 -10.16
N VAL A 134 -1.79 -13.39 -9.05
CA VAL A 134 -3.17 -12.90 -9.05
C VAL A 134 -3.20 -11.48 -8.53
N VAL A 135 -3.88 -10.59 -9.26
CA VAL A 135 -4.06 -9.20 -8.86
C VAL A 135 -5.52 -8.78 -9.00
N PHE A 136 -5.98 -7.99 -8.07
CA PHE A 136 -7.30 -7.38 -8.03
C PHE A 136 -7.20 -5.88 -8.34
N SER A 137 -8.21 -5.36 -9.02
CA SER A 137 -8.36 -3.93 -9.31
C SER A 137 -9.83 -3.53 -9.22
N ALA A 138 -10.14 -2.51 -8.42
CA ALA A 138 -11.47 -1.92 -8.40
C ALA A 138 -11.58 -0.75 -9.38
N CYS A 139 -12.79 -0.57 -9.91
CA CYS A 139 -13.12 0.42 -10.91
C CYS A 139 -14.36 1.22 -10.47
N SER A 140 -14.36 2.52 -10.76
CA SER A 140 -15.46 3.44 -10.46
C SER A 140 -16.81 3.07 -11.10
N GLU A 141 -16.84 2.11 -12.03
CA GLU A 141 -18.08 1.61 -12.65
C GLU A 141 -18.67 0.41 -11.88
N GLY A 142 -18.43 0.34 -10.57
CA GLY A 142 -19.04 -0.66 -9.70
C GLY A 142 -18.54 -2.09 -9.93
N THR A 143 -17.27 -2.26 -10.36
CA THR A 143 -16.69 -3.60 -10.51
C THR A 143 -15.32 -3.72 -9.85
N VAL A 144 -15.07 -4.86 -9.20
CA VAL A 144 -13.73 -5.35 -8.88
C VAL A 144 -13.40 -6.47 -9.84
N LYS A 145 -12.18 -6.47 -10.39
CA LYS A 145 -11.73 -7.47 -11.36
C LYS A 145 -10.49 -8.17 -10.84
N CYS A 146 -10.45 -9.48 -11.05
CA CYS A 146 -9.32 -10.35 -10.72
C CYS A 146 -8.59 -10.76 -12.01
N TRP A 147 -7.27 -10.70 -12.02
CA TRP A 147 -6.42 -10.93 -13.19
C TRP A 147 -5.32 -11.94 -12.86
N ASP A 148 -5.01 -12.85 -13.78
CA ASP A 148 -3.75 -13.61 -13.76
C ASP A 148 -2.71 -12.83 -14.58
N VAL A 149 -1.70 -12.28 -13.90
CA VAL A 149 -0.64 -11.46 -14.51
C VAL A 149 0.31 -12.25 -15.43
N ARG A 150 0.22 -13.58 -15.43
CA ARG A 150 0.94 -14.45 -16.37
C ARG A 150 0.16 -14.59 -17.67
N SER A 151 -1.17 -14.55 -17.61
CA SER A 151 -2.05 -14.69 -18.78
C SER A 151 -2.01 -13.46 -19.69
N ALA A 152 -1.83 -13.67 -21.00
CA ALA A 152 -1.83 -12.60 -22.01
C ALA A 152 -3.24 -12.11 -22.37
N THR A 153 -4.27 -12.73 -21.80
CA THR A 153 -5.66 -12.37 -22.04
C THR A 153 -5.98 -11.01 -21.42
N GLN A 154 -6.60 -10.12 -22.19
CA GLN A 154 -7.18 -8.86 -21.70
C GLN A 154 -8.52 -9.07 -20.97
N LYS A 155 -8.87 -10.32 -20.66
CA LYS A 155 -10.09 -10.68 -19.94
C LYS A 155 -9.74 -11.00 -18.49
N PRO A 156 -10.51 -10.48 -17.51
CA PRO A 156 -10.33 -10.84 -16.12
C PRO A 156 -10.72 -12.30 -15.89
N VAL A 157 -10.09 -12.92 -14.90
CA VAL A 157 -10.38 -14.28 -14.43
C VAL A 157 -11.71 -14.31 -13.68
N GLN A 158 -11.99 -13.27 -12.88
CA GLN A 158 -13.26 -13.08 -12.18
C GLN A 158 -13.68 -11.61 -12.22
N VAL A 159 -14.99 -11.37 -12.21
CA VAL A 159 -15.59 -10.04 -12.06
C VAL A 159 -16.55 -10.07 -10.88
N PHE A 160 -16.36 -9.15 -9.95
CA PHE A 160 -17.25 -8.88 -8.82
C PHE A 160 -18.03 -7.63 -9.14
N SER A 161 -19.35 -7.75 -9.24
CA SER A 161 -20.23 -6.63 -9.58
C SER A 161 -20.98 -6.16 -8.35
N GLY A 162 -21.01 -4.85 -8.15
CA GLY A 162 -21.87 -4.22 -7.15
C GLY A 162 -23.31 -4.08 -7.64
N TYR A 163 -24.13 -3.47 -6.80
CA TYR A 163 -25.48 -3.08 -7.17
C TYR A 163 -25.47 -1.97 -8.25
N PRO A 164 -26.52 -1.88 -9.07
CA PRO A 164 -26.68 -0.76 -10.00
C PRO A 164 -26.57 0.56 -9.23
N SER A 165 -25.81 1.52 -9.79
CA SER A 165 -25.41 2.83 -9.21
C SER A 165 -24.20 2.85 -8.27
N ASN A 166 -23.66 1.71 -7.84
CA ASN A 166 -22.46 1.73 -6.98
C ASN A 166 -21.24 2.25 -7.75
N VAL A 167 -20.55 3.24 -7.18
CA VAL A 167 -19.28 3.78 -7.67
C VAL A 167 -18.18 3.41 -6.68
N PHE A 168 -17.29 2.47 -7.02
CA PHE A 168 -16.24 2.04 -6.10
C PHE A 168 -15.02 2.97 -6.11
N ILE A 169 -14.75 3.58 -4.96
CA ILE A 169 -13.65 4.54 -4.75
C ILE A 169 -12.55 4.00 -3.83
N SER A 170 -12.80 2.87 -3.16
CA SER A 170 -11.82 2.13 -2.39
C SER A 170 -12.14 0.63 -2.40
N PHE A 171 -11.13 -0.21 -2.17
CA PHE A 171 -11.32 -1.64 -1.92
C PHE A 171 -10.08 -2.23 -1.26
N ASP A 172 -10.26 -3.40 -0.66
CA ASP A 172 -9.15 -4.25 -0.23
C ASP A 172 -9.53 -5.74 -0.25
N VAL A 173 -8.54 -6.61 -0.06
CA VAL A 173 -8.69 -8.06 -0.04
C VAL A 173 -8.17 -8.62 1.28
N SER A 174 -8.92 -9.54 1.90
CA SER A 174 -8.50 -10.13 3.17
C SER A 174 -7.18 -10.90 3.05
N CYS A 175 -6.44 -11.03 4.14
CA CYS A 175 -5.15 -11.73 4.18
C CYS A 175 -5.20 -13.21 3.77
N THR A 176 -6.40 -13.78 3.64
CA THR A 176 -6.66 -15.15 3.17
C THR A 176 -7.11 -15.21 1.70
N ASP A 177 -7.26 -14.06 1.04
CA ASP A 177 -7.80 -13.89 -0.31
C ASP A 177 -9.24 -14.40 -0.49
N LEU A 178 -9.98 -14.60 0.61
CA LEU A 178 -11.32 -15.16 0.57
C LEU A 178 -12.40 -14.09 0.47
N ILE A 179 -12.15 -12.91 1.03
CA ILE A 179 -13.12 -11.82 1.07
C ILE A 179 -12.54 -10.61 0.36
N VAL A 180 -13.35 -10.01 -0.51
CA VAL A 180 -13.08 -8.70 -1.10
C VAL A 180 -14.10 -7.74 -0.53
N CYS A 181 -13.68 -6.55 -0.15
CA CYS A 181 -14.56 -5.47 0.28
C CYS A 181 -14.28 -4.21 -0.54
N ALA A 182 -15.32 -3.52 -1.01
CA ALA A 182 -15.21 -2.25 -1.72
C ALA A 182 -16.12 -1.20 -1.11
N GLY A 183 -15.63 0.04 -1.06
CA GLY A 183 -16.33 1.20 -0.50
C GLY A 183 -16.82 2.09 -1.63
N THR A 184 -18.03 2.62 -1.46
CA THR A 184 -18.67 3.46 -2.49
C THR A 184 -18.49 4.95 -2.23
N GLU A 185 -18.61 5.74 -3.31
CA GLU A 185 -19.06 7.13 -3.22
C GLU A 185 -20.50 7.15 -2.66
N LYS A 186 -20.88 8.25 -2.02
CA LYS A 186 -22.24 8.51 -1.58
C LYS A 186 -23.13 8.72 -2.80
N VAL A 187 -24.13 7.86 -2.95
CA VAL A 187 -25.14 8.00 -3.99
C VAL A 187 -26.47 8.32 -3.32
N GLU A 188 -27.02 9.49 -3.63
CA GLU A 188 -28.19 10.06 -2.95
C GLU A 188 -27.99 10.21 -1.43
N LYS A 189 -28.42 9.23 -0.65
CA LYS A 189 -28.34 9.23 0.82
C LYS A 189 -27.53 8.08 1.38
N ASP A 190 -27.17 7.11 0.56
CA ASP A 190 -26.61 5.86 1.04
C ASP A 190 -25.16 5.71 0.57
N THR A 191 -24.36 5.13 1.45
CA THR A 191 -22.99 4.73 1.17
C THR A 191 -22.81 3.29 1.65
N PHE A 192 -22.06 2.48 0.91
CA PHE A 192 -21.98 1.05 1.16
C PHE A 192 -20.54 0.54 1.28
N LEU A 193 -20.29 -0.29 2.28
CA LEU A 193 -19.25 -1.32 2.20
C LEU A 193 -19.89 -2.54 1.54
N VAL A 194 -19.33 -3.03 0.45
CA VAL A 194 -19.89 -4.17 -0.30
C VAL A 194 -18.90 -5.33 -0.23
N PHE A 195 -19.38 -6.51 0.12
CA PHE A 195 -18.54 -7.69 0.35
C PHE A 195 -18.78 -8.77 -0.70
N TRP A 196 -17.73 -9.49 -1.10
CA TRP A 196 -17.82 -10.67 -1.98
C TRP A 196 -16.95 -11.81 -1.49
N ASP A 197 -17.37 -13.01 -1.85
CA ASP A 197 -16.57 -14.22 -1.73
C ASP A 197 -15.67 -14.42 -2.96
N ALA A 198 -14.37 -14.36 -2.78
CA ALA A 198 -13.37 -14.57 -3.83
C ALA A 198 -13.06 -16.07 -4.09
N ARG A 199 -13.61 -17.01 -3.31
CA ARG A 199 -13.44 -18.46 -3.52
C ARG A 199 -13.98 -18.88 -4.89
N GLY A 200 -13.21 -19.69 -5.60
CA GLY A 200 -13.65 -20.39 -6.81
C GLY A 200 -13.25 -19.70 -8.11
N ILE A 201 -12.27 -20.30 -8.80
CA ILE A 201 -12.36 -20.50 -10.26
C ILE A 201 -13.29 -21.70 -10.41
N THR A 202 -14.59 -21.51 -10.41
CA THR A 202 -15.53 -22.59 -10.73
C THR A 202 -16.01 -22.40 -12.16
N ASP A 203 -15.87 -23.47 -12.96
CA ASP A 203 -16.14 -23.59 -14.39
C ASP A 203 -17.61 -23.34 -14.78
N CYS A 204 -18.12 -22.13 -14.51
CA CYS A 204 -19.47 -21.73 -14.86
C CYS A 204 -19.39 -20.43 -15.66
N ALA A 205 -19.88 -20.48 -16.91
CA ALA A 205 -19.82 -19.44 -17.93
C ALA A 205 -20.66 -18.17 -17.63
N SER A 206 -20.87 -17.85 -16.34
CA SER A 206 -21.48 -16.61 -15.85
C SER A 206 -20.48 -15.95 -14.88
N THR A 207 -19.52 -15.22 -15.44
CA THR A 207 -18.31 -14.71 -14.77
C THR A 207 -18.52 -13.53 -13.80
N THR A 208 -19.76 -13.28 -13.37
CA THR A 208 -20.12 -12.21 -12.42
C THR A 208 -20.56 -12.81 -11.10
N LYS A 209 -19.88 -12.45 -10.02
CA LYS A 209 -20.28 -12.82 -8.65
C LYS A 209 -21.16 -11.74 -8.04
N GLU A 210 -22.28 -12.16 -7.48
CA GLU A 210 -23.15 -11.30 -6.67
C GLU A 210 -22.51 -11.00 -5.31
N PRO A 211 -22.79 -9.84 -4.70
CA PRO A 211 -22.35 -9.51 -3.35
C PRO A 211 -22.83 -10.52 -2.30
N LEU A 212 -22.01 -10.78 -1.27
CA LEU A 212 -22.39 -11.49 -0.06
C LEU A 212 -23.37 -10.67 0.79
N GLY A 213 -23.18 -9.35 0.81
CA GLY A 213 -23.95 -8.43 1.62
C GLY A 213 -23.32 -7.03 1.60
N VAL A 214 -23.97 -6.10 2.30
CA VAL A 214 -23.49 -4.72 2.46
C VAL A 214 -23.61 -4.27 3.90
N TYR A 215 -22.74 -3.35 4.28
CA TYR A 215 -22.96 -2.46 5.42
C TYR A 215 -23.36 -1.10 4.87
N SER A 216 -24.49 -0.56 5.33
CA SER A 216 -25.14 0.63 4.77
C SER A 216 -25.36 1.77 5.77
N GLU A 217 -25.14 1.51 7.06
CA GLU A 217 -25.42 2.46 8.14
C GLU A 217 -24.14 2.93 8.87
N SER A 218 -22.98 2.41 8.47
CA SER A 218 -21.67 2.67 9.07
C SER A 218 -21.10 4.06 8.76
N HIS A 219 -21.35 4.58 7.56
CA HIS A 219 -20.80 5.85 7.08
C HIS A 219 -21.86 6.70 6.41
N ASN A 220 -21.77 8.01 6.62
CA ASN A 220 -22.73 8.98 6.04
C ASN A 220 -22.23 9.64 4.75
N ASP A 221 -21.00 9.34 4.35
CA ASP A 221 -20.35 9.96 3.20
C ASP A 221 -19.29 9.02 2.61
N ASP A 222 -18.67 9.40 1.48
CA ASP A 222 -17.72 8.60 0.69
C ASP A 222 -16.76 7.74 1.52
N ILE A 223 -16.69 6.43 1.25
CA ILE A 223 -15.73 5.53 1.90
C ILE A 223 -14.40 5.56 1.15
N THR A 224 -13.51 6.44 1.60
CA THR A 224 -12.26 6.79 0.91
C THR A 224 -11.21 5.69 0.99
N LYS A 225 -11.26 4.86 2.04
CA LYS A 225 -10.34 3.73 2.22
C LYS A 225 -10.95 2.57 2.99
N ILE A 226 -10.44 1.38 2.65
CA ILE A 226 -10.69 0.12 3.34
C ILE A 226 -9.33 -0.56 3.50
N CYS A 227 -9.07 -1.18 4.64
CA CYS A 227 -7.89 -2.01 4.85
C CYS A 227 -8.24 -3.23 5.72
N PHE A 228 -8.07 -4.42 5.17
CA PHE A 228 -8.14 -5.64 5.94
C PHE A 228 -6.95 -5.75 6.89
N HIS A 229 -7.18 -6.37 8.03
CA HIS A 229 -6.11 -6.64 8.98
C HIS A 229 -5.07 -7.58 8.36
N PRO A 230 -3.76 -7.32 8.52
CA PRO A 230 -2.73 -8.08 7.82
C PRO A 230 -2.66 -9.56 8.20
N ILE A 231 -3.13 -9.92 9.41
CA ILE A 231 -3.04 -11.29 9.95
C ILE A 231 -4.40 -11.89 10.35
N GLU A 232 -5.44 -11.07 10.58
CA GLU A 232 -6.74 -11.54 11.05
C GLU A 232 -7.79 -11.37 9.94
N PRO A 233 -8.29 -12.45 9.33
CA PRO A 233 -9.06 -12.35 8.08
C PRO A 233 -10.42 -11.68 8.22
N ASN A 234 -10.93 -11.57 9.45
CA ASN A 234 -12.25 -11.02 9.74
C ASN A 234 -12.20 -9.57 10.23
N LEU A 235 -11.01 -9.02 10.48
CA LEU A 235 -10.89 -7.64 10.89
C LEU A 235 -10.69 -6.74 9.67
N VAL A 236 -11.47 -5.67 9.60
CA VAL A 236 -11.38 -4.65 8.55
C VAL A 236 -11.62 -3.27 9.15
N VAL A 237 -10.87 -2.29 8.66
CA VAL A 237 -11.07 -0.89 8.97
C VAL A 237 -11.53 -0.13 7.73
N SER A 238 -12.48 0.77 7.89
CA SER A 238 -12.90 1.72 6.86
C SER A 238 -12.74 3.15 7.34
N GLY A 239 -12.50 4.07 6.41
CA GLY A 239 -12.45 5.50 6.67
C GLY A 239 -13.25 6.26 5.62
N SER A 240 -13.86 7.37 6.04
CA SER A 240 -14.78 8.15 5.21
C SER A 240 -14.50 9.65 5.24
N THR A 241 -15.07 10.36 4.26
CA THR A 241 -15.11 11.82 4.27
C THR A 241 -15.96 12.40 5.40
N ASP A 242 -16.79 11.59 6.06
CA ASP A 242 -17.53 11.97 7.27
C ASP A 242 -16.63 12.17 8.51
N GLY A 243 -15.35 11.82 8.38
CA GLY A 243 -14.32 11.96 9.41
C GLY A 243 -14.25 10.80 10.40
N LEU A 244 -15.04 9.75 10.18
CA LEU A 244 -15.05 8.55 10.99
C LEU A 244 -14.14 7.47 10.41
N VAL A 245 -13.54 6.70 11.32
CA VAL A 245 -12.81 5.47 11.07
C VAL A 245 -13.49 4.37 11.86
N ASN A 246 -14.06 3.37 11.16
CA ASN A 246 -14.79 2.27 11.77
C ASN A 246 -13.98 0.98 11.70
N VAL A 247 -13.95 0.22 12.78
CA VAL A 247 -13.30 -1.09 12.89
C VAL A 247 -14.37 -2.16 13.03
N PHE A 248 -14.28 -3.22 12.23
CA PHE A 248 -15.28 -4.29 12.20
C PHE A 248 -14.67 -5.68 12.37
N ASP A 249 -15.41 -6.58 13.02
CA ASP A 249 -15.29 -8.04 12.89
C ASP A 249 -16.40 -8.54 11.94
N ILE A 250 -16.05 -8.86 10.70
CA ILE A 250 -16.99 -9.33 9.68
C ILE A 250 -17.39 -10.81 9.82
N ASN A 251 -17.00 -11.48 10.91
CA ASN A 251 -17.49 -12.81 11.26
C ASN A 251 -18.80 -12.76 12.08
N LYS A 252 -19.32 -11.56 12.36
CA LYS A 252 -20.60 -11.35 13.03
C LYS A 252 -21.76 -11.38 12.04
N ASP A 253 -22.95 -11.68 12.55
CA ASP A 253 -24.13 -11.96 11.71
C ASP A 253 -24.72 -10.70 11.05
N ASN A 254 -24.47 -9.50 11.60
CA ASN A 254 -25.01 -8.23 11.11
C ASN A 254 -24.02 -7.07 11.34
N GLU A 255 -24.29 -5.94 10.71
CA GLU A 255 -23.47 -4.72 10.73
C GLU A 255 -23.28 -4.16 12.16
N ASP A 256 -24.36 -4.06 12.94
CA ASP A 256 -24.32 -3.50 14.30
C ASP A 256 -23.42 -4.34 15.22
N ASP A 257 -23.55 -5.66 15.16
CA ASP A 257 -22.71 -6.58 15.95
C ASP A 257 -21.27 -6.65 15.41
N ALA A 258 -21.07 -6.39 14.12
CA ALA A 258 -19.76 -6.37 13.49
C ALA A 258 -18.95 -5.14 13.89
N LEU A 259 -19.59 -3.99 14.15
CA LEU A 259 -18.91 -2.75 14.52
C LEU A 259 -18.26 -2.86 15.91
N ILE A 260 -16.93 -2.90 15.94
CA ILE A 260 -16.15 -2.94 17.18
C ILE A 260 -15.96 -1.54 17.76
N SER A 261 -15.58 -0.58 16.92
CA SER A 261 -15.23 0.76 17.36
C SER A 261 -15.37 1.79 16.25
N THR A 262 -15.68 3.03 16.64
CA THR A 262 -15.72 4.20 15.78
C THR A 262 -14.80 5.27 16.35
N CYS A 263 -13.76 5.60 15.60
CA CYS A 263 -12.77 6.63 15.94
C CYS A 263 -13.06 7.89 15.11
N ASN A 264 -13.00 9.07 15.74
CA ASN A 264 -13.21 10.34 15.06
C ASN A 264 -11.87 11.01 14.75
N SER A 265 -11.62 11.30 13.48
CA SER A 265 -10.42 12.00 12.99
C SER A 265 -10.61 13.51 12.82
N ASP A 266 -11.79 14.03 13.15
CA ASP A 266 -12.22 15.44 13.05
C ASP A 266 -12.18 16.05 11.63
N SER A 267 -11.72 15.31 10.62
CA SER A 267 -11.64 15.73 9.23
C SER A 267 -11.72 14.54 8.28
N SER A 268 -11.91 14.81 6.98
CA SER A 268 -12.09 13.80 5.94
C SER A 268 -10.89 12.84 5.84
N VAL A 269 -11.10 11.53 5.98
CA VAL A 269 -10.02 10.52 5.94
C VAL A 269 -9.49 10.34 4.52
N SER A 270 -8.17 10.36 4.33
CA SER A 270 -7.48 10.19 3.04
C SER A 270 -6.71 8.86 2.94
N SER A 271 -6.12 8.42 4.05
CA SER A 271 -5.38 7.16 4.17
C SER A 271 -5.61 6.53 5.54
N LEU A 272 -5.51 5.21 5.63
CA LEU A 272 -5.59 4.48 6.90
C LEU A 272 -4.68 3.25 6.87
N GLY A 273 -4.46 2.65 8.03
CA GLY A 273 -3.76 1.37 8.13
C GLY A 273 -3.65 0.86 9.55
N TRP A 274 -3.11 -0.35 9.65
CA TRP A 274 -2.86 -1.04 10.91
C TRP A 274 -1.40 -0.88 11.34
N SER A 275 -1.16 -0.83 12.64
CA SER A 275 0.17 -0.74 13.24
C SER A 275 0.20 -1.36 14.63
N GLY A 276 1.37 -1.33 15.27
CA GLY A 276 1.55 -1.88 16.60
C GLY A 276 1.75 -3.40 16.61
N GLU A 277 2.12 -3.91 17.78
CA GLU A 277 2.29 -5.35 17.98
C GLU A 277 0.97 -6.07 17.68
N ASP A 278 1.05 -7.18 16.93
CA ASP A 278 -0.09 -7.91 16.38
C ASP A 278 -1.08 -7.05 15.57
N TYR A 279 -0.66 -5.87 15.10
CA TYR A 279 -1.52 -4.94 14.37
C TYR A 279 -2.74 -4.41 15.15
N LYS A 280 -2.63 -4.32 16.48
CA LYS A 280 -3.73 -3.87 17.37
C LYS A 280 -3.98 -2.36 17.38
N GLN A 281 -3.22 -1.58 16.64
CA GLN A 281 -3.39 -0.14 16.54
C GLN A 281 -3.87 0.24 15.14
N VAL A 282 -4.66 1.31 15.07
CA VAL A 282 -5.19 1.86 13.83
C VAL A 282 -4.72 3.30 13.71
N TYR A 283 -4.27 3.69 12.53
CA TYR A 283 -3.99 5.09 12.24
C TYR A 283 -4.75 5.55 11.01
N CYS A 284 -5.00 6.86 10.94
CA CYS A 284 -5.47 7.51 9.73
C CYS A 284 -4.74 8.82 9.48
N MET A 285 -4.84 9.25 8.23
CA MET A 285 -4.38 10.52 7.73
C MET A 285 -5.59 11.18 7.08
N THR A 286 -5.66 12.51 7.14
CA THR A 286 -6.81 13.26 6.64
C THR A 286 -6.45 14.03 5.36
N HIS A 287 -7.45 14.52 4.64
CA HIS A 287 -7.24 15.32 3.41
C HIS A 287 -6.64 16.71 3.68
N ASP A 288 -6.66 17.17 4.92
CA ASP A 288 -6.03 18.40 5.39
C ASP A 288 -4.66 18.16 6.06
N GLU A 289 -4.08 16.97 5.88
CA GLU A 289 -2.74 16.59 6.35
C GLU A 289 -2.61 16.42 7.87
N GLY A 290 -3.72 16.11 8.53
CA GLY A 290 -3.77 15.64 9.90
C GLY A 290 -3.41 14.15 10.03
N PHE A 291 -3.11 13.73 11.26
CA PHE A 291 -2.75 12.36 11.62
C PHE A 291 -3.38 11.98 12.96
N CYS A 292 -4.07 10.85 12.97
CA CYS A 292 -4.65 10.27 14.18
C CYS A 292 -4.21 8.82 14.34
N TRP A 293 -3.97 8.40 15.59
CA TRP A 293 -3.49 7.07 15.92
C TRP A 293 -4.14 6.60 17.22
N TRP A 294 -4.66 5.38 17.19
CA TRP A 294 -5.41 4.79 18.29
C TRP A 294 -4.95 3.35 18.58
N ASP A 295 -5.04 2.94 19.83
CA ASP A 295 -4.78 1.60 20.33
C ASP A 295 -6.09 0.87 20.63
N MET A 296 -6.42 -0.13 19.81
CA MET A 296 -7.65 -0.92 20.00
C MET A 296 -7.52 -1.91 21.16
N ALA A 297 -6.31 -2.17 21.66
CA ALA A 297 -6.13 -2.99 22.85
C ALA A 297 -6.71 -2.34 24.12
N GLN A 298 -6.91 -1.02 24.11
CA GLN A 298 -7.43 -0.27 25.26
C GLN A 298 -8.97 -0.18 25.29
N LEU A 299 -9.69 -0.74 24.31
CA LEU A 299 -11.15 -0.62 24.21
C LEU A 299 -11.89 -1.08 25.48
N ASP A 300 -11.39 -2.13 26.14
CA ASP A 300 -11.99 -2.69 27.37
C ASP A 300 -11.35 -2.14 28.65
N THR A 301 -10.53 -1.09 28.55
CA THR A 301 -9.78 -0.51 29.67
C THR A 301 -10.27 0.90 30.01
N GLU A 302 -9.80 1.46 31.13
CA GLU A 302 -10.06 2.87 31.50
C GLU A 302 -9.10 3.85 30.81
N GLU A 303 -8.08 3.36 30.10
CA GLU A 303 -7.08 4.18 29.44
C GLU A 303 -7.62 4.76 28.12
N PRO A 304 -7.21 5.99 27.73
CA PRO A 304 -7.63 6.56 26.46
C PRO A 304 -7.06 5.74 25.30
N ILE A 305 -7.93 5.39 24.34
CA ILE A 305 -7.50 4.70 23.12
C ILE A 305 -6.60 5.57 22.23
N THR A 306 -6.70 6.91 22.30
CA THR A 306 -5.94 7.82 21.43
C THR A 306 -4.48 7.89 21.85
N LEU A 307 -3.59 7.45 20.96
CA LEU A 307 -2.14 7.51 21.13
C LEU A 307 -1.56 8.86 20.71
N LEU A 308 -2.02 9.39 19.57
CA LEU A 308 -1.57 10.68 19.04
C LEU A 308 -2.64 11.28 18.13
N HIS A 309 -2.84 12.59 18.23
CA HIS A 309 -3.67 13.36 17.32
C HIS A 309 -2.96 14.67 16.95
N VAL A 310 -2.68 14.85 15.66
CA VAL A 310 -2.01 16.02 15.09
C VAL A 310 -2.91 16.61 14.01
N LEU A 311 -3.32 17.87 14.17
CA LEU A 311 -4.23 18.54 13.22
C LEU A 311 -3.57 18.83 11.87
N ASP A 312 -2.28 19.19 11.86
CA ASP A 312 -1.50 19.40 10.65
C ASP A 312 -0.05 18.94 10.87
N VAL A 313 0.34 17.86 10.21
CA VAL A 313 1.68 17.27 10.32
C VAL A 313 2.74 18.21 9.74
N ARG A 314 2.38 19.07 8.77
CA ARG A 314 3.31 20.01 8.12
C ARG A 314 3.81 21.08 9.07
N GLU A 315 2.97 21.48 10.04
CA GLU A 315 3.34 22.43 11.08
C GLU A 315 4.14 21.77 12.21
N SER A 316 3.95 20.46 12.41
CA SER A 316 4.56 19.70 13.50
C SER A 316 5.98 19.21 13.19
N VAL A 317 6.31 18.99 11.91
CA VAL A 317 7.60 18.44 11.47
C VAL A 317 8.46 19.52 10.81
N CYS A 318 9.52 19.93 11.51
CA CYS A 318 10.52 20.85 10.97
C CYS A 318 11.34 20.20 9.85
N THR A 319 11.27 20.77 8.65
CA THR A 319 12.11 20.38 7.49
C THR A 319 13.02 21.56 7.12
N GLU A 320 14.34 21.35 7.04
CA GLU A 320 15.29 22.46 6.94
C GLU A 320 15.24 23.22 5.60
N ASN A 321 14.81 22.60 4.50
CA ASN A 321 14.97 23.16 3.14
C ASN A 321 13.77 22.96 2.18
N HIS A 322 12.98 21.92 2.39
CA HIS A 322 11.85 21.58 1.53
C HIS A 322 10.69 21.23 2.44
N GLY A 323 9.75 22.17 2.59
CA GLY A 323 8.56 22.00 3.43
C GLY A 323 7.80 20.72 3.09
N LEU A 324 7.18 20.08 4.07
CA LEU A 324 6.23 19.01 3.82
C LEU A 324 4.97 19.61 3.17
N HIS A 325 4.58 19.12 1.99
CA HIS A 325 3.39 19.64 1.30
C HIS A 325 2.16 18.76 1.51
N TYR A 326 2.37 17.44 1.50
CA TYR A 326 1.32 16.44 1.64
C TYR A 326 1.87 15.15 2.25
N LEU A 327 0.95 14.32 2.73
CA LEU A 327 1.17 12.97 3.19
C LEU A 327 0.71 11.96 2.13
N VAL A 328 1.39 10.80 2.10
CA VAL A 328 1.11 9.71 1.15
C VAL A 328 0.49 8.50 1.85
N GLY A 329 1.01 8.14 3.02
CA GLY A 329 0.56 6.96 3.76
C GLY A 329 1.48 6.63 4.94
N GLY A 330 1.12 5.58 5.69
CA GLY A 330 1.90 5.05 6.80
C GLY A 330 2.59 3.73 6.49
N LEU A 331 3.64 3.43 7.22
CA LEU A 331 4.46 2.23 7.15
C LEU A 331 4.75 1.73 8.55
N TYR A 332 4.11 0.62 8.95
CA TYR A 332 4.50 -0.08 10.17
C TYR A 332 5.67 -1.03 9.91
N HIS A 333 6.78 -0.82 10.61
CA HIS A 333 7.98 -1.65 10.51
C HIS A 333 8.02 -2.66 11.66
N GLU A 334 7.47 -3.86 11.44
CA GLU A 334 7.31 -4.93 12.45
C GLU A 334 8.57 -5.19 13.28
N LYS A 335 9.74 -5.37 12.62
CA LYS A 335 11.00 -5.67 13.32
C LYS A 335 11.45 -4.56 14.27
N ALA A 336 11.01 -3.32 14.02
CA ALA A 336 11.35 -2.17 14.85
C ALA A 336 10.21 -1.80 15.81
N GLY A 337 9.05 -2.45 15.70
CA GLY A 337 7.85 -2.08 16.46
C GLY A 337 7.37 -0.66 16.21
N LYS A 338 7.72 -0.04 15.06
CA LYS A 338 7.59 1.42 14.88
C LYS A 338 6.81 1.80 13.63
N LEU A 339 5.93 2.79 13.77
CA LEU A 339 5.18 3.40 12.68
C LEU A 339 5.96 4.59 12.09
N PHE A 340 6.00 4.67 10.78
CA PHE A 340 6.53 5.79 10.02
C PHE A 340 5.45 6.37 9.11
N LEU A 341 5.44 7.69 8.90
CA LEU A 341 4.68 8.34 7.85
C LEU A 341 5.59 8.67 6.68
N ILE A 342 5.03 8.55 5.50
CA ILE A 342 5.66 9.00 4.26
C ILE A 342 4.86 10.19 3.77
N GLY A 343 5.55 11.29 3.56
CA GLY A 343 5.01 12.46 2.89
C GLY A 343 5.97 12.97 1.84
N GLY A 344 5.64 14.10 1.20
CA GLY A 344 6.49 14.62 0.14
C GLY A 344 6.23 16.06 -0.22
N THR A 345 6.95 16.49 -1.25
CA THR A 345 6.79 17.79 -1.90
C THR A 345 6.17 17.62 -3.28
N SER A 346 5.59 18.69 -3.81
CA SER A 346 5.11 18.72 -5.21
C SER A 346 6.25 18.59 -6.23
N THR A 347 7.51 18.78 -5.80
CA THR A 347 8.70 18.60 -6.63
C THR A 347 9.25 17.17 -6.63
N GLY A 348 8.66 16.26 -5.84
CA GLY A 348 9.03 14.83 -5.81
C GLY A 348 10.07 14.43 -4.75
N ASN A 349 10.34 15.27 -3.76
CA ASN A 349 11.07 14.83 -2.57
C ASN A 349 10.15 13.99 -1.69
N ILE A 350 10.71 13.01 -0.99
CA ILE A 350 10.00 12.13 -0.06
C ILE A 350 10.56 12.34 1.34
N HIS A 351 9.69 12.63 2.30
CA HIS A 351 10.02 12.75 3.72
C HIS A 351 9.59 11.49 4.46
N LEU A 352 10.50 10.95 5.27
CA LEU A 352 10.24 9.83 6.17
C LEU A 352 10.15 10.38 7.59
N ILE A 353 9.04 10.13 8.27
CA ILE A 353 8.71 10.72 9.57
C ILE A 353 8.45 9.57 10.54
N SER A 354 9.11 9.56 11.68
CA SER A 354 8.89 8.60 12.76
C SER A 354 7.70 9.05 13.61
N CYS A 355 6.81 8.12 13.95
CA CYS A 355 5.74 8.33 14.91
C CYS A 355 6.14 7.82 16.30
N GLY A 356 5.91 8.65 17.31
CA GLY A 356 5.88 8.25 18.72
C GLY A 356 4.68 8.87 19.42
N THR A 357 4.32 8.35 20.58
CA THR A 357 3.26 8.94 21.43
C THR A 357 3.57 10.37 21.84
N ASP A 358 4.86 10.72 21.91
CA ASP A 358 5.34 12.05 22.28
C ASP A 358 5.37 13.03 21.10
N GLY A 359 5.08 12.57 19.88
CA GLY A 359 5.02 13.40 18.68
C GLY A 359 5.69 12.79 17.44
N LEU A 360 5.92 13.65 16.44
CA LEU A 360 6.46 13.27 15.14
C LEU A 360 7.87 13.83 14.95
N SER A 361 8.77 13.04 14.36
CA SER A 361 10.14 13.47 14.08
C SER A 361 10.58 13.12 12.67
N LEU A 362 11.27 14.04 11.99
CA LEU A 362 11.83 13.77 10.67
C LEU A 362 13.01 12.79 10.78
N VAL A 363 12.93 11.67 10.07
CA VAL A 363 14.01 10.67 9.98
C VAL A 363 14.96 11.01 8.84
N GLY A 364 14.41 11.38 7.67
CA GLY A 364 15.23 11.68 6.51
C GLY A 364 14.42 12.17 5.32
N THR A 365 15.12 12.68 4.32
CA THR A 365 14.52 13.12 3.05
C THR A 365 15.22 12.44 1.87
N LEU A 366 14.44 11.82 1.00
CA LEU A 366 14.91 11.23 -0.25
C LEU A 366 14.70 12.24 -1.39
N CYS A 367 15.79 12.68 -1.99
CA CYS A 367 15.80 13.72 -3.02
C CYS A 367 16.29 13.20 -4.38
N GLY A 368 16.00 13.94 -5.46
CA GLY A 368 16.54 13.67 -6.80
C GLY A 368 15.95 12.43 -7.49
N GLY A 369 14.89 11.85 -6.91
CA GLY A 369 14.14 10.75 -7.46
C GLY A 369 13.06 11.25 -8.39
N HIS A 370 11.88 11.52 -7.84
CA HIS A 370 10.73 11.97 -8.61
C HIS A 370 10.86 13.44 -9.00
N SER A 371 10.16 13.81 -10.08
CA SER A 371 10.07 15.21 -10.54
C SER A 371 8.67 15.82 -10.34
N ALA A 372 7.77 15.08 -9.71
CA ALA A 372 6.38 15.46 -9.42
C ALA A 372 5.89 14.74 -8.17
N THR A 373 4.63 14.97 -7.80
CA THR A 373 3.95 14.36 -6.65
C THR A 373 4.10 12.83 -6.64
N VAL A 374 4.53 12.28 -5.50
CA VAL A 374 4.53 10.84 -5.23
C VAL A 374 3.15 10.45 -4.73
N ARG A 375 2.54 9.43 -5.33
CA ARG A 375 1.15 9.04 -5.06
C ARG A 375 1.02 7.76 -4.26
N SER A 376 1.98 6.84 -4.42
CA SER A 376 1.94 5.55 -3.75
C SER A 376 3.34 4.99 -3.53
N PHE A 377 3.46 4.13 -2.53
CA PHE A 377 4.69 3.45 -2.18
C PHE A 377 4.41 2.04 -1.64
N CYS A 378 5.42 1.17 -1.72
CA CYS A 378 5.43 -0.12 -1.04
C CYS A 378 6.78 -0.34 -0.37
N TRP A 379 6.77 -0.67 0.92
CA TRP A 379 7.96 -1.16 1.60
C TRP A 379 8.06 -2.67 1.46
N SER A 380 9.28 -3.17 1.25
CA SER A 380 9.54 -4.59 1.36
C SER A 380 10.45 -4.89 2.55
N PRO A 381 9.95 -5.59 3.57
CA PRO A 381 10.78 -5.95 4.73
C PRO A 381 11.84 -7.02 4.40
N THR A 382 11.66 -7.77 3.30
CA THR A 382 12.60 -8.81 2.85
C THR A 382 13.78 -8.25 2.08
N ASP A 383 13.54 -7.25 1.23
CA ASP A 383 14.59 -6.58 0.45
C ASP A 383 15.12 -5.32 1.13
N GLU A 384 14.49 -4.91 2.23
CA GLU A 384 14.67 -3.64 2.92
C GLU A 384 14.72 -2.46 1.94
N SER A 385 13.73 -2.45 1.05
CA SER A 385 13.67 -1.53 -0.09
C SER A 385 12.32 -0.84 -0.16
N LEU A 386 12.35 0.44 -0.52
CA LEU A 386 11.17 1.23 -0.78
C LEU A 386 10.93 1.32 -2.29
N LEU A 387 9.72 1.06 -2.75
CA LEU A 387 9.28 1.31 -4.12
C LEU A 387 8.32 2.49 -4.10
N THR A 388 8.49 3.46 -5.00
CA THR A 388 7.64 4.66 -5.06
C THR A 388 7.20 4.92 -6.50
N GLY A 389 6.06 5.59 -6.65
CA GLY A 389 5.54 6.01 -7.95
C GLY A 389 4.61 7.19 -7.83
N GLY A 390 4.51 7.96 -8.91
CA GLY A 390 3.76 9.21 -8.89
C GLY A 390 3.40 9.77 -10.25
N GLU A 391 3.18 11.09 -10.26
CA GLU A 391 2.67 11.85 -11.40
C GLU A 391 3.73 12.09 -12.49
N ASP A 392 4.99 11.77 -12.23
CA ASP A 392 6.05 11.78 -13.24
C ASP A 392 6.06 10.50 -14.12
N ALA A 393 5.08 9.62 -13.91
CA ALA A 393 4.93 8.34 -14.60
C ALA A 393 6.14 7.39 -14.44
N GLN A 394 6.89 7.52 -13.34
CA GLN A 394 8.04 6.66 -13.04
C GLN A 394 7.81 5.80 -11.79
N LEU A 395 8.35 4.58 -11.83
CA LEU A 395 8.61 3.78 -10.63
C LEU A 395 10.08 3.94 -10.24
N LEU A 396 10.34 4.15 -8.96
CA LEU A 396 11.69 4.23 -8.41
C LEU A 396 11.87 3.22 -7.28
N LEU A 397 12.92 2.40 -7.39
CA LEU A 397 13.32 1.45 -6.36
C LEU A 397 14.48 2.03 -5.57
N TRP A 398 14.30 2.17 -4.26
CA TRP A 398 15.26 2.70 -3.32
C TRP A 398 15.82 1.57 -2.45
N LYS A 399 17.15 1.49 -2.33
CA LYS A 399 17.83 0.50 -1.48
C LYS A 399 18.94 1.15 -0.65
N PRO A 400 19.25 0.59 0.53
CA PRO A 400 20.38 1.04 1.34
C PRO A 400 21.69 0.90 0.57
N GLY A 401 22.54 1.93 0.61
CA GLY A 401 23.88 1.89 -0.01
C GLY A 401 23.89 1.74 -1.54
N ALA A 402 22.75 1.90 -2.22
CA ALA A 402 22.69 1.79 -3.66
C ALA A 402 23.42 2.95 -4.36
N VAL A 403 24.08 2.61 -5.46
CA VAL A 403 24.66 3.60 -6.39
C VAL A 403 23.88 3.49 -7.69
N GLU A 404 23.26 4.59 -8.10
CA GLU A 404 22.48 4.64 -9.33
C GLU A 404 23.37 4.29 -10.53
N ARG A 405 23.13 3.11 -11.14
CA ARG A 405 23.83 2.72 -12.36
C ARG A 405 23.22 3.49 -13.52
N SER A 406 23.80 4.64 -13.85
CA SER A 406 23.36 5.39 -15.03
C SER A 406 23.45 4.49 -16.27
N LEU A 407 22.33 4.32 -16.97
CA LEU A 407 22.34 3.88 -18.35
C LEU A 407 22.84 5.06 -19.19
N THR A 408 24.15 5.34 -19.12
CA THR A 408 24.77 6.18 -20.13
C THR A 408 24.56 5.47 -21.46
N LYS A 409 23.57 5.94 -22.23
CA LYS A 409 23.57 5.74 -23.67
C LYS A 409 24.97 6.13 -24.12
N LYS A 410 25.77 5.18 -24.58
CA LYS A 410 26.92 5.46 -25.44
C LYS A 410 26.34 6.10 -26.69
N ALA A 411 26.05 7.40 -26.63
CA ALA A 411 25.89 8.23 -27.79
C ALA A 411 27.26 8.23 -28.45
N SER A 412 27.45 7.32 -29.40
CA SER A 412 28.59 7.38 -30.31
C SER A 412 28.53 8.76 -30.95
N LEU A 413 29.50 9.61 -30.61
CA LEU A 413 29.83 10.85 -31.31
C LEU A 413 30.14 10.51 -32.78
N LYS A 414 29.11 10.35 -33.60
CA LYS A 414 29.23 10.54 -35.04
C LYS A 414 28.96 12.01 -35.29
N ILE A 415 30.05 12.76 -35.26
CA ILE A 415 30.17 14.10 -35.82
C ILE A 415 29.55 14.05 -37.22
N ALA A 416 28.38 14.65 -37.41
CA ALA A 416 27.82 14.87 -38.72
C ALA A 416 28.71 15.88 -39.44
N SER A 417 29.60 15.36 -40.28
CA SER A 417 30.39 16.15 -41.22
C SER A 417 29.46 16.86 -42.19
N SER A 418 29.59 18.19 -42.23
CA SER A 418 28.94 19.09 -43.17
C SER A 418 29.43 18.84 -44.60
N VAL A 419 28.57 18.31 -45.46
CA VAL A 419 28.80 18.31 -46.91
C VAL A 419 27.74 19.16 -47.60
N GLN A 420 28.25 20.22 -48.20
CA GLN A 420 27.57 21.28 -48.95
C GLN A 420 26.73 20.71 -50.11
N LYS A 421 25.43 21.04 -50.16
CA LYS A 421 24.67 21.00 -51.42
C LYS A 421 24.92 22.30 -52.17
N ARG A 422 25.80 22.23 -53.17
CA ARG A 422 26.00 23.28 -54.17
C ARG A 422 25.44 22.78 -55.50
N VAL A 423 24.72 23.69 -56.19
CA VAL A 423 24.47 23.73 -57.65
C VAL A 423 23.23 22.90 -58.10
N ARG A 424 22.29 23.38 -58.95
CA ARG A 424 22.32 24.41 -60.01
C ARG A 424 20.92 25.00 -60.25
N VAL A 425 20.87 26.31 -60.48
CA VAL A 425 19.74 27.02 -61.10
C VAL A 425 19.71 26.65 -62.59
N HIS A 426 18.53 26.30 -63.13
CA HIS A 426 18.25 26.51 -64.54
C HIS A 426 16.88 27.16 -64.70
N ASN A 427 16.92 28.39 -65.21
CA ASN A 427 15.77 29.16 -65.67
C ASN A 427 15.71 29.07 -67.20
N THR A 428 14.55 29.44 -67.78
CA THR A 428 14.18 29.59 -69.22
C THR A 428 13.56 28.32 -69.86
N SER A 429 12.50 28.36 -70.67
CA SER A 429 11.71 29.44 -71.29
C SER A 429 10.32 28.93 -71.72
N LEU A 430 9.36 29.87 -71.79
CA LEU A 430 8.06 29.73 -72.46
C LEU A 430 8.22 29.51 -73.98
N LYS A 431 7.37 28.67 -74.59
CA LYS A 431 6.66 29.00 -75.85
C LYS A 431 5.52 28.03 -76.18
N SER A 432 4.49 28.62 -76.78
CA SER A 432 3.17 28.08 -77.09
C SER A 432 3.07 27.26 -78.39
N ARG A 433 1.95 26.52 -78.49
CA ARG A 433 0.98 26.41 -79.61
C ARG A 433 0.98 25.17 -80.54
N LYS A 434 -0.26 24.63 -80.64
CA LYS A 434 -0.98 23.94 -81.74
C LYS A 434 -0.46 22.53 -82.09
N LYS A 435 -1.31 21.52 -82.24
CA LYS A 435 -2.65 21.48 -82.88
C LYS A 435 -3.71 20.82 -82.01
#